data_AF-A0A931DN67-F1
#
_entry.id   AF-A0A931DN67-F1
#
_cell.length_a   1.000
_cell.length_b   1.000
_cell.length_c   1.000
_cell.angle_alpha   90.00
_cell.angle_beta   90.00
_cell.angle_gamma   90.00
#
_symmetry.space_group_name_H-M   'P 1'
#
loop_
_entity.id
_entity.type
_entity.pdbx_description
1 polymer ?
#
loop_
_entity_poly.entity_id
_entity_poly.type
_entity_poly.pdbx_seq_one_letter_code
_entity_poly.pdbx_strand_id
1 'polypeptide(L)'
;MPPTAFLFRKRNPTNAQWSEWDYLLIEAVQTLESERCHCGLPVYICHSDDPHIRFRIEEDTCEATKAVDIFEEGKRKDDAYKKPPGSTLRPMPYTTDDSDFVTYRDRYYQAEMERRKEIMDSLRVS
;
A
#
# COMPACT_ATOMS: atom_id res chain seq x y z
N MET A 1 -24.64 6.35 -7.58
CA MET A 1 -24.51 5.04 -8.26
C MET A 1 -24.41 3.99 -7.16
N PRO A 2 -25.25 2.94 -7.13
CA PRO A 2 -25.08 1.89 -6.14
C PRO A 2 -23.74 1.17 -6.40
N PRO A 3 -22.89 0.96 -5.39
CA PRO A 3 -21.57 0.32 -5.57
C PRO A 3 -21.64 -1.08 -6.19
N THR A 4 -22.81 -1.74 -6.08
CA THR A 4 -23.08 -3.06 -6.66
C THR A 4 -23.24 -3.07 -8.19
N ALA A 5 -23.43 -1.92 -8.85
CA ALA A 5 -23.55 -1.89 -10.31
C ALA A 5 -22.26 -2.37 -11.01
N PHE A 6 -21.11 -2.12 -10.39
CA PHE A 6 -19.79 -2.60 -10.83
C PHE A 6 -19.64 -4.11 -10.71
N LEU A 7 -19.90 -4.63 -9.51
CA LEU A 7 -19.73 -6.04 -9.17
C LEU A 7 -20.53 -6.98 -10.08
N PHE A 8 -21.67 -6.51 -10.58
CA PHE A 8 -22.56 -7.30 -11.43
C PHE A 8 -22.46 -6.93 -12.93
N ARG A 9 -21.44 -6.17 -13.35
CA ARG A 9 -21.28 -5.66 -14.72
C ARG A 9 -22.57 -5.05 -15.27
N LYS A 10 -23.33 -4.36 -14.41
CA LYS A 10 -24.63 -3.80 -14.77
C LYS A 10 -24.41 -2.55 -15.62
N ARG A 11 -25.33 -2.33 -16.55
CA ARG A 11 -25.31 -1.15 -17.43
C ARG A 11 -25.28 0.13 -16.58
N ASN A 12 -24.30 0.98 -16.84
CA ASN A 12 -24.11 2.25 -16.16
C ASN A 12 -25.38 3.12 -16.26
N PRO A 13 -25.85 3.74 -15.16
CA PRO A 13 -27.02 4.62 -15.18
C PRO A 13 -26.86 5.89 -16.05
N THR A 14 -25.64 6.29 -16.43
CA THR A 14 -25.41 7.44 -17.34
C THR A 14 -25.33 7.05 -18.83
N ASN A 15 -25.82 5.87 -19.23
CA ASN A 15 -25.83 5.35 -20.61
C ASN A 15 -24.45 5.12 -21.28
N ALA A 16 -23.34 5.49 -20.64
CA ALA A 16 -22.00 5.15 -21.13
C ALA A 16 -21.69 3.67 -20.88
N GLN A 17 -21.53 2.87 -21.92
CA GLN A 17 -21.06 1.49 -21.80
C GLN A 17 -19.60 1.49 -21.38
N TRP A 18 -19.30 0.77 -20.30
CA TRP A 18 -17.95 0.50 -19.86
C TRP A 18 -17.36 -0.56 -20.78
N SER A 19 -16.16 -0.32 -21.27
CA SER A 19 -15.41 -1.31 -22.05
C SER A 19 -14.93 -2.43 -21.14
N GLU A 20 -14.58 -3.57 -21.72
CA GLU A 20 -13.98 -4.68 -20.98
C GLU A 20 -12.70 -4.26 -20.23
N TRP A 21 -11.91 -3.38 -20.83
CA TRP A 21 -10.70 -2.82 -20.22
C TRP A 21 -10.98 -2.00 -18.96
N ASP A 22 -12.09 -1.27 -18.92
CA ASP A 22 -12.45 -0.48 -17.74
C ASP A 22 -12.74 -1.39 -16.53
N TYR A 23 -13.37 -2.54 -16.77
CA TYR A 23 -13.60 -3.54 -15.72
C TYR A 23 -12.29 -4.17 -15.25
N LEU A 24 -11.40 -4.55 -16.18
CA LEU A 24 -10.10 -5.14 -15.85
C LEU A 24 -9.23 -4.16 -15.05
N LEU A 25 -9.22 -2.88 -15.43
CA LEU A 25 -8.47 -1.85 -14.71
C LEU A 25 -8.99 -1.65 -13.29
N ILE A 26 -10.31 -1.63 -13.09
CA ILE A 26 -10.90 -1.53 -11.75
C ILE A 26 -10.56 -2.76 -10.91
N GLU A 27 -10.70 -3.96 -11.47
CA GLU A 27 -10.38 -5.20 -10.77
C GLU A 27 -8.89 -5.24 -10.37
N ALA A 28 -8.00 -4.80 -11.26
CA ALA A 28 -6.58 -4.66 -10.96
C ALA A 28 -6.33 -3.63 -9.83
N VAL A 29 -6.98 -2.46 -9.87
CA VAL A 29 -6.87 -1.45 -8.82
C VAL A 29 -7.38 -1.97 -7.48
N GLN A 30 -8.55 -2.63 -7.46
CA GLN A 30 -9.11 -3.23 -6.24
C GLN A 30 -8.18 -4.30 -5.68
N THR A 31 -7.57 -5.11 -6.55
CA THR A 31 -6.58 -6.10 -6.14
C THR A 31 -5.38 -5.41 -5.49
N LEU A 32 -4.81 -4.39 -6.12
CA LEU A 32 -3.68 -3.63 -5.58
C LEU A 32 -4.01 -2.93 -4.26
N GLU A 33 -5.22 -2.39 -4.12
CA GLU A 33 -5.69 -1.78 -2.87
C GLU A 33 -5.86 -2.82 -1.76
N SER A 34 -6.38 -4.01 -2.09
CA SER A 34 -6.53 -5.11 -1.13
C SER A 34 -5.18 -5.67 -0.67
N GLU A 35 -4.17 -5.59 -1.53
CA GLU A 35 -2.79 -5.96 -1.24
C GLU A 35 -1.98 -4.83 -0.59
N ARG A 36 -2.59 -3.70 -0.22
CA ARG A 36 -1.91 -2.56 0.38
C ARG A 36 -1.91 -2.64 1.90
N CYS A 37 -0.73 -2.56 2.51
CA CYS A 37 -0.58 -2.44 3.95
C CYS A 37 -1.03 -1.04 4.42
N HIS A 38 -1.30 -0.89 5.72
CA HIS A 38 -1.67 0.40 6.32
C HIS A 38 -0.61 1.49 6.12
N CYS A 39 0.66 1.12 6.01
CA CYS A 39 1.76 2.04 5.72
C CYS A 39 1.84 2.43 4.22
N GLY A 40 0.93 1.95 3.37
CA GLY A 40 0.84 2.29 1.95
C GLY A 40 1.74 1.47 1.02
N LEU A 41 2.55 0.55 1.55
CA LEU A 41 3.40 -0.38 0.79
C LEU A 41 2.68 -1.72 0.56
N PRO A 42 3.10 -2.54 -0.41
CA PRO A 42 2.50 -3.86 -0.64
C PRO A 42 2.66 -4.80 0.56
N VAL A 43 1.62 -5.57 0.88
CA VAL A 43 1.59 -6.52 2.00
C VAL A 43 2.72 -7.54 1.92
N TYR A 44 3.01 -8.06 0.73
CA TYR A 44 4.10 -9.03 0.53
C TYR A 44 5.49 -8.47 0.82
N ILE A 45 5.67 -7.15 0.88
CA ILE A 45 6.91 -6.51 1.31
C ILE A 45 6.88 -6.28 2.82
N CYS A 46 5.75 -5.78 3.34
CA CYS A 46 5.61 -5.40 4.75
C CYS A 46 5.58 -6.59 5.71
N HIS A 47 5.01 -7.72 5.30
CA HIS A 47 4.78 -8.89 6.14
C HIS A 47 5.71 -10.05 5.77
N SER A 48 6.68 -9.82 4.89
CA SER A 48 7.65 -10.86 4.55
C SER A 48 8.71 -10.98 5.64
N ASP A 49 9.01 -12.23 6.00
CA ASP A 49 10.12 -12.58 6.89
C ASP A 49 11.44 -12.80 6.11
N ASP A 50 11.45 -12.52 4.80
CA ASP A 50 12.64 -12.73 3.96
C ASP A 50 13.77 -11.76 4.35
N PRO A 51 14.95 -12.26 4.74
CA PRO A 51 16.07 -11.42 5.21
C PRO A 51 16.67 -10.51 4.11
N HIS A 52 16.35 -10.76 2.84
CA HIS A 52 16.80 -9.94 1.72
C HIS A 52 15.97 -8.67 1.58
N ILE A 53 14.75 -8.62 2.12
CA ILE A 53 13.91 -7.41 2.12
C ILE A 53 14.20 -6.62 3.39
N ARG A 54 14.69 -5.39 3.24
CA ARG A 54 14.99 -4.50 4.35
C ARG A 54 14.38 -3.12 4.12
N PHE A 55 14.31 -2.32 5.19
CA PHE A 55 13.78 -0.97 5.16
C PHE A 55 14.85 0.02 5.57
N ARG A 56 14.93 1.14 4.85
CA ARG A 56 15.63 2.33 5.28
C ARG A 56 14.63 3.46 5.47
N ILE A 57 14.94 4.38 6.38
CA ILE A 57 14.11 5.57 6.58
C ILE A 57 14.67 6.68 5.70
N GLU A 58 13.82 7.20 4.81
CA GLU A 58 14.12 8.36 4.00
C GLU A 58 13.28 9.55 4.47
N GLU A 59 13.85 10.74 4.37
CA GLU A 59 13.14 11.98 4.63
C GLU A 59 12.55 12.48 3.31
N ASP A 60 11.23 12.54 3.24
CA ASP A 60 10.49 13.11 2.11
C ASP A 60 10.02 14.51 2.48
N THR A 61 10.10 15.44 1.53
CA THR A 61 9.70 16.83 1.73
C THR A 61 8.43 17.13 0.95
N CYS A 62 7.33 17.33 1.66
CA CYS A 62 6.09 17.76 1.05
C CYS A 62 6.03 19.29 0.98
N GLU A 63 6.15 19.86 -0.22
CA GLU A 63 6.12 21.33 -0.42
C GLU A 63 4.79 21.97 0.02
N ALA A 64 3.67 21.24 -0.09
CA ALA A 64 2.39 21.71 0.42
C ALA A 64 2.38 21.79 1.96
N THR A 65 2.84 20.74 2.64
CA THR A 65 2.97 20.73 4.10
C THR A 65 3.97 21.76 4.58
N LYS A 66 5.08 21.94 3.86
CA LYS A 66 6.10 22.95 4.14
C LYS A 66 5.52 24.37 4.15
N ALA A 67 4.66 24.71 3.18
CA ALA A 67 4.01 26.02 3.14
C ALA A 67 3.09 26.26 4.35
N VAL A 68 2.36 25.22 4.78
CA VAL A 68 1.52 25.26 5.99
C VAL A 68 2.38 25.41 7.24
N ASP A 69 3.43 24.60 7.37
CA ASP A 69 4.35 24.63 8.49
C ASP A 69 5.00 26.02 8.64
N ILE A 70 5.46 26.62 7.54
CA ILE A 70 6.05 27.99 7.53
C ILE A 70 5.02 29.03 8.01
N PHE A 71 3.77 28.93 7.54
CA PHE A 71 2.71 29.86 7.96
C PHE A 71 2.38 29.73 9.45
N GLU A 72 2.31 28.50 9.97
CA GLU A 72 2.08 28.26 11.39
C GLU A 72 3.27 28.67 12.26
N GLU A 73 4.48 28.48 11.76
CA GLU A 73 5.71 28.84 12.46
C GLU A 73 5.80 30.34 12.71
N GLY A 74 5.40 31.17 11.72
CA GLY A 74 5.30 32.61 11.88
C GLY A 74 4.29 33.08 12.94
N LYS A 75 3.41 32.18 13.42
CA LYS A 75 2.44 32.46 14.50
C LYS A 75 2.86 31.95 15.87
N ARG A 76 3.86 31.07 15.95
CA ARG A 76 4.32 30.46 17.22
C ARG A 76 5.49 31.27 17.79
N LYS A 77 5.47 31.54 19.11
CA LYS A 77 6.52 32.32 19.82
C LYS A 77 7.63 31.47 20.45
N ASP A 78 7.54 30.14 20.37
CA ASP A 78 8.44 29.24 21.09
C ASP A 78 9.53 28.64 20.18
N ASP A 79 10.77 28.66 20.70
CA ASP A 79 11.99 28.13 20.07
C ASP A 79 12.28 26.67 20.45
N ALA A 80 11.23 25.85 20.58
CA ALA A 80 11.42 24.41 20.76
C ALA A 80 12.07 23.79 19.51
N TYR A 81 12.73 22.63 19.67
CA TYR A 81 13.28 21.87 18.54
C TYR A 81 12.18 21.61 17.50
N LYS A 82 12.36 22.16 16.29
CA LYS A 82 11.44 22.00 15.17
C LYS A 82 12.07 21.08 14.13
N LYS A 83 11.32 20.06 13.75
CA LYS A 83 11.61 19.30 12.52
C LYS A 83 11.64 20.28 11.33
N PRO A 84 12.46 20.03 10.30
CA PRO A 84 12.44 20.87 9.11
C PRO A 84 11.02 20.90 8.49
N PRO A 85 10.56 22.07 7.99
CA PRO A 85 9.20 22.23 7.53
C PRO A 85 8.90 21.31 6.34
N GLY A 86 7.75 20.65 6.37
CA GLY A 86 7.33 19.69 5.35
C GLY A 86 8.02 18.33 5.40
N SER A 87 8.91 18.08 6.36
CA SER A 87 9.58 16.78 6.51
C SER A 87 8.64 15.70 7.00
N THR A 88 8.66 14.56 6.31
CA THR A 88 7.99 13.32 6.70
C THR A 88 8.96 12.15 6.53
N LEU A 89 9.11 11.34 7.58
CA LEU A 89 9.91 10.12 7.51
C LEU A 89 9.10 9.02 6.83
N ARG A 90 9.64 8.45 5.76
CA ARG A 90 9.01 7.38 4.99
C ARG A 90 9.89 6.13 5.00
N PRO A 91 9.34 4.93 5.29
CA PRO A 91 10.06 3.69 5.09
C PRO A 91 10.16 3.39 3.58
N MET A 92 11.38 3.21 3.10
CA MET A 92 11.69 2.82 1.74
C MET A 92 12.24 1.38 1.76
N PRO A 93 11.52 0.41 1.17
CA PRO A 93 12.03 -0.95 1.08
C PRO A 93 13.19 -1.00 0.07
N TYR A 94 14.19 -1.83 0.36
CA TYR A 94 15.27 -2.19 -0.57
C TYR A 94 15.61 -3.68 -0.43
N THR A 95 16.10 -4.27 -1.51
CA THR A 95 16.61 -5.64 -1.53
C THR A 95 18.13 -5.61 -1.30
N THR A 96 18.66 -6.52 -0.48
CA THR A 96 20.11 -6.56 -0.19
C THR A 96 20.95 -7.00 -1.38
N ASP A 97 20.33 -7.73 -2.30
CA ASP A 97 20.92 -8.28 -3.53
C ASP A 97 20.56 -7.46 -4.77
N ASP A 98 19.90 -6.30 -4.60
CA ASP A 98 19.44 -5.41 -5.69
C ASP A 98 18.49 -6.10 -6.70
N SER A 99 17.84 -7.18 -6.26
CA SER A 99 16.84 -7.90 -7.05
C SER A 99 15.49 -7.19 -7.05
N ASP A 100 14.66 -7.50 -8.05
CA ASP A 100 13.30 -6.94 -8.16
C ASP A 100 12.36 -7.54 -7.09
N PHE A 101 11.60 -6.70 -6.40
CA PHE A 101 10.56 -7.08 -5.43
C PHE A 101 9.54 -8.07 -5.99
N VAL A 102 9.29 -8.04 -7.31
CA VAL A 102 8.39 -8.98 -7.97
C VAL A 102 8.81 -10.44 -7.73
N THR A 103 10.11 -10.72 -7.63
CA THR A 103 10.63 -12.08 -7.40
C THR A 103 10.24 -12.66 -6.03
N TYR A 104 9.95 -11.80 -5.05
CA TYR A 104 9.53 -12.18 -3.71
C TYR A 104 8.01 -12.27 -3.56
N ARG A 105 7.26 -11.59 -4.44
CA ARG A 105 5.79 -11.55 -4.38
C ARG A 105 5.18 -12.96 -4.47
N ASP A 106 5.55 -13.71 -5.51
CA ASP A 106 4.96 -15.04 -5.74
C ASP A 106 5.35 -16.03 -4.64
N ARG A 107 6.62 -15.97 -4.18
CA ARG A 107 7.12 -16.80 -3.08
C ARG A 107 6.35 -16.52 -1.78
N TYR A 108 6.11 -15.25 -1.48
CA TYR A 108 5.35 -14.83 -0.31
C TYR A 108 3.92 -15.40 -0.34
N TYR A 109 3.20 -15.24 -1.45
CA TYR A 109 1.82 -15.70 -1.54
C TYR A 109 1.70 -17.23 -1.56
N GLN A 110 2.68 -17.94 -2.14
CA GLN A 110 2.74 -19.40 -2.07
C GLN A 110 2.91 -19.88 -0.62
N ALA A 111 3.88 -19.33 0.11
CA ALA A 111 4.09 -19.65 1.52
C ALA A 111 2.87 -19.31 2.39
N GLU A 112 2.22 -18.18 2.11
CA GLU A 112 1.01 -17.75 2.84
C GLU A 112 -0.19 -18.68 2.58
N MET A 113 -0.35 -19.17 1.35
CA MET A 113 -1.37 -20.17 1.02
C MET A 113 -1.13 -21.49 1.76
N GLU A 114 0.12 -21.94 1.83
CA GLU A 114 0.51 -23.14 2.57
C GLU A 114 0.23 -23.00 4.07
N ARG A 115 0.66 -21.89 4.69
CA ARG A 115 0.37 -21.59 6.11
C ARG A 115 -1.12 -21.60 6.40
N ARG A 116 -1.93 -20.96 5.55
CA ARG A 116 -3.40 -20.95 5.70
C ARG A 116 -4.01 -22.34 5.58
N LYS A 117 -3.49 -23.16 4.66
CA LYS A 117 -3.95 -24.54 4.48
C LYS A 117 -3.67 -25.38 5.74
N GLU A 118 -2.46 -25.29 6.30
CA GLU A 118 -2.10 -25.99 7.54
C GLU A 118 -3.00 -25.59 8.71
N ILE A 119 -3.28 -24.29 8.87
CA ILE A 119 -4.20 -23.79 9.89
C ILE A 119 -5.60 -24.39 9.68
N MET A 120 -6.13 -24.34 8.46
CA MET A 120 -7.45 -24.88 8.15
C MET A 120 -7.55 -26.39 8.37
N ASP A 121 -6.50 -27.14 8.03
CA ASP A 121 -6.44 -28.58 8.27
C ASP A 121 -6.35 -28.89 9.77
N SER A 122 -5.63 -28.08 10.56
CA SER A 122 -5.58 -28.22 12.02
C SER A 122 -6.95 -28.00 12.69
N LEU A 123 -7.74 -27.05 12.20
CA LEU A 123 -9.09 -26.74 12.69
C LEU A 123 -10.14 -27.80 12.33
N ARG A 124 -9.87 -28.65 11.33
CA ARG A 124 -10.76 -29.76 10.94
C ARG A 124 -10.56 -31.01 11.78
N VAL A 125 -9.42 -31.13 12.47
CA VAL A 125 -9.05 -32.29 13.28
C VAL A 125 -9.40 -32.08 14.77
N SER A 126 -9.71 -30.85 15.18
CA SER A 126 -10.25 -30.49 16.51
C SER A 126 -11.78 -30.54 16.56
#